data_AF-A0A957N589-F1
#
_entry.id   AF-A0A957N589-F1
#
_cell.length_a   1.000
_cell.length_b   1.000
_cell.length_c   1.000
_cell.angle_alpha   90.00
_cell.angle_beta   90.00
_cell.angle_gamma   90.00
#
_symmetry.space_group_name_H-M   'P 1'
#
loop_
_entity.id
_entity.type
_entity.pdbx_description
1 polymer ?
#
loop_
_entity_poly.entity_id
_entity_poly.type
_entity_poly.pdbx_seq_one_letter_code
_entity_poly.pdbx_strand_id
1 'polypeptide(L)'
;MEEVVNRQPPQVQTFLLRTSILARMCGPLCDAVVGDDDMSGQAMLEELERANLFLVPLDNERRWYRYHHLFAELLRHRLAQQLEADGTADGVALYHVRAGDWFAANGLELEAFHHAIAAHDIDRAIRCIDGKGMPLQFRGGAVPILNWLKSLPTAVLDAHPVLWITWGSALLMLGQVVGVEEKAAAAEAALHDAPLNDHNRDLIGRIASIRTTVAVTQHDVDGIIAHSQRALTYLRPDNLPVRASINWAQGNA
;
A
#
# COMPACT_ATOMS: atom_id res chain seq x y z
N MET A 1 7.27 0.39 32.00
CA MET A 1 6.55 0.97 30.84
C MET A 1 5.04 0.81 30.99
N GLU A 2 4.53 -0.40 31.29
CA GLU A 2 3.10 -0.60 31.60
C GLU A 2 2.56 0.31 32.70
N GLU A 3 3.28 0.40 33.82
CA GLU A 3 2.85 1.22 34.95
C GLU A 3 2.80 2.72 34.63
N VAL A 4 3.63 3.17 33.68
CA VAL A 4 3.63 4.56 33.21
C VAL A 4 2.34 4.87 32.45
N VAL A 5 1.89 3.94 31.59
CA VAL A 5 0.63 4.08 30.84
C VAL A 5 -0.56 4.01 31.79
N ASN A 6 -0.58 3.07 32.74
CA ASN A 6 -1.70 2.90 33.68
C ASN A 6 -1.91 4.11 34.61
N ARG A 7 -0.86 4.90 34.84
CA ARG A 7 -0.92 6.13 35.66
C ARG A 7 -1.38 7.36 34.87
N GLN A 8 -1.56 7.26 33.55
CA GLN A 8 -2.01 8.39 32.73
C GLN A 8 -3.54 8.58 32.83
N PRO A 9 -4.04 9.80 32.60
CA PRO A 9 -5.47 10.04 32.44
C PRO A 9 -6.09 9.16 31.33
N PRO A 10 -7.38 8.78 31.43
CA PRO A 10 -8.04 7.91 30.43
C PRO A 10 -7.94 8.40 28.98
N GLN A 11 -7.99 9.72 28.78
CA GLN A 11 -7.85 10.34 27.46
C GLN A 11 -6.45 10.10 26.87
N VAL A 12 -5.41 10.28 27.68
CA VAL A 12 -4.01 10.04 27.27
C VAL A 12 -3.78 8.56 26.98
N GLN A 13 -4.33 7.66 27.80
CA GLN A 13 -4.25 6.21 27.53
C GLN A 13 -4.89 5.86 26.19
N THR A 14 -6.09 6.40 25.93
CA THR A 14 -6.81 6.18 24.67
C THR A 14 -6.02 6.70 23.48
N PHE A 15 -5.44 7.90 23.58
CA PHE A 15 -4.60 8.49 22.55
C PHE A 15 -3.37 7.62 22.25
N LEU A 16 -2.63 7.21 23.29
CA LEU A 16 -1.44 6.36 23.17
C LEU A 16 -1.77 5.03 22.49
N LEU A 17 -2.87 4.38 22.90
CA LEU A 17 -3.29 3.10 22.32
C LEU A 17 -3.71 3.26 20.85
N ARG A 18 -4.60 4.20 20.54
CA ARG A 18 -5.12 4.40 19.17
C ARG A 18 -4.05 4.82 18.17
N THR A 19 -3.08 5.63 18.60
CA THR A 19 -1.98 6.10 17.72
C THR A 19 -0.81 5.11 17.64
N SER A 20 -0.81 4.03 18.44
CA SER A 20 0.29 3.03 18.47
C SER A 20 0.49 2.26 17.16
N ILE A 21 -0.52 2.27 16.28
CA ILE A 21 -0.47 1.68 14.94
C ILE A 21 0.38 2.50 13.97
N LEU A 22 0.70 3.76 14.30
CA LEU A 22 1.42 4.68 13.43
C LEU A 22 2.93 4.50 13.60
N ALA A 23 3.65 4.29 12.50
CA ALA A 23 5.11 4.25 12.51
C ALA A 23 5.74 5.64 12.75
N ARG A 24 5.05 6.67 12.26
CA ARG A 24 5.33 8.10 12.48
C ARG A 24 4.01 8.84 12.54
N MET A 25 3.96 9.92 13.31
CA MET A 25 2.74 10.70 13.51
C MET A 25 3.01 12.19 13.62
N CYS A 26 2.01 12.98 13.24
CA CYS A 26 1.96 14.42 13.41
C CYS A 26 0.56 14.80 13.92
N GLY A 27 0.38 16.01 14.46
CA GLY A 27 -0.89 16.44 15.04
C GLY A 27 -2.12 16.14 14.17
N PRO A 28 -2.16 16.61 12.91
CA PRO A 28 -3.30 16.37 12.01
C PRO A 28 -3.58 14.90 11.70
N LEU A 29 -2.55 14.04 11.70
CA LEU A 29 -2.74 12.60 11.52
C LEU A 29 -3.30 11.96 12.79
N CYS A 30 -2.84 12.39 13.97
CA CYS A 30 -3.41 11.94 15.24
C CYS A 30 -4.90 12.31 15.33
N ASP A 31 -5.28 13.52 14.92
CA ASP A 31 -6.68 13.97 14.87
C ASP A 31 -7.51 13.06 13.96
N ALA A 32 -7.01 12.77 12.76
CA ALA A 32 -7.71 11.91 11.81
C ALA A 32 -7.95 10.48 12.35
N VAL A 33 -7.00 9.93 13.11
CA VAL A 33 -7.08 8.56 13.64
C VAL A 33 -7.95 8.49 14.89
N VAL A 34 -7.69 9.36 15.86
CA VAL A 34 -8.35 9.34 17.18
C VAL A 34 -9.79 9.84 17.09
N GLY A 35 -10.07 10.79 16.20
CA GLY A 35 -11.38 11.45 16.02
C GLY A 35 -11.49 12.75 16.83
N ASP A 36 -12.70 13.32 16.88
CA ASP A 36 -12.97 14.54 17.66
C ASP A 36 -12.73 14.29 19.15
N ASP A 37 -11.67 14.92 19.67
CA ASP A 37 -11.31 14.98 21.08
C ASP A 37 -11.26 16.46 21.51
N ASP A 38 -11.41 16.71 22.81
CA ASP A 38 -11.34 18.08 23.37
C ASP A 38 -9.97 18.75 23.16
N MET A 39 -8.93 17.96 22.87
CA MET A 39 -7.56 18.42 22.65
C MET A 39 -7.07 17.99 21.28
N SER A 40 -6.52 18.93 20.50
CA SER A 40 -5.86 18.61 19.23
C SER A 40 -4.70 17.64 19.44
N GLY A 41 -4.48 16.76 18.47
CA GLY A 41 -3.38 15.80 18.45
C GLY A 41 -2.02 16.46 18.57
N GLN A 42 -1.83 17.66 18.03
CA GLN A 42 -0.58 18.41 18.22
C GLN A 42 -0.34 18.79 19.68
N ALA A 43 -1.36 19.35 20.35
CA ALA A 43 -1.27 19.70 21.76
C ALA A 43 -1.04 18.45 22.63
N MET A 44 -1.68 17.32 22.30
CA MET A 44 -1.46 16.05 22.99
C MET A 44 -0.01 15.54 22.79
N LEU A 45 0.53 15.60 21.56
CA LEU A 45 1.92 15.21 21.29
C LEU A 45 2.92 16.06 22.08
N GLU A 46 2.69 17.37 22.20
CA GLU A 46 3.52 18.26 23.00
C GLU A 46 3.43 17.95 24.51
N GLU A 47 2.25 17.58 25.01
CA GLU A 47 2.08 17.14 26.39
C GLU A 47 2.84 15.83 26.66
N LEU A 48 2.70 14.84 25.77
CA LEU A 48 3.42 13.57 25.84
C LEU A 48 4.94 13.77 25.81
N GLU A 49 5.43 14.70 24.99
CA GLU A 49 6.84 15.06 24.92
C GLU A 49 7.32 15.68 26.24
N ARG A 50 6.59 16.65 26.81
CA ARG A 50 6.91 17.28 28.09
C ARG A 50 6.89 16.28 29.25
N ALA A 51 5.99 15.31 29.21
CA ALA A 51 5.89 14.22 30.18
C ALA A 51 6.94 13.12 29.97
N ASN A 52 7.82 13.23 28.98
CA ASN A 52 8.84 12.23 28.61
C ASN A 52 8.25 10.83 28.37
N LEU A 53 7.06 10.75 27.74
CA LEU A 53 6.35 9.50 27.49
C LEU A 53 6.86 8.75 26.25
N PHE A 54 8.18 8.52 26.22
CA PHE A 54 8.88 7.75 25.19
C PHE A 54 8.57 8.21 23.76
N LEU A 55 8.26 9.49 23.60
CA LEU A 55 8.03 10.15 22.33
C LEU A 55 9.34 10.74 21.82
N VAL A 56 9.67 10.49 20.55
CA VAL A 56 10.90 10.94 19.92
C VAL A 56 10.56 11.83 18.73
N PRO A 57 10.98 13.12 18.72
CA PRO A 57 10.82 13.98 17.56
C PRO A 57 11.69 13.48 16.40
N LEU A 58 11.16 13.56 15.18
CA LEU A 58 11.80 13.14 13.94
C LEU A 58 12.34 14.33 13.13
N ASP A 59 11.91 15.54 13.47
CA ASP A 59 12.35 16.77 12.84
C ASP A 59 12.64 17.87 13.87
N ASN A 60 13.36 18.91 13.42
CA ASN A 60 13.70 20.05 14.26
C ASN A 60 12.50 20.95 14.56
N GLU A 61 11.48 20.91 13.69
CA GLU A 61 10.24 21.69 13.83
C GLU A 61 9.22 21.01 14.75
N ARG A 62 9.51 19.79 15.25
CA ARG A 62 8.63 19.01 16.13
C ARG A 62 7.22 18.82 15.54
N ARG A 63 7.15 18.58 14.24
CA ARG A 63 5.89 18.22 13.56
C ARG A 63 5.72 16.72 13.50
N TRP A 64 6.82 16.00 13.31
CA TRP A 64 6.81 14.56 13.21
C TRP A 64 7.41 13.91 14.45
N TYR A 65 6.71 12.90 14.94
CA TYR A 65 7.08 12.14 16.11
C TYR A 65 6.99 10.65 15.82
N ARG A 66 7.67 9.86 16.64
CA ARG A 66 7.45 8.42 16.76
C ARG A 66 7.51 8.01 18.22
N TYR A 67 6.83 6.93 18.54
CA TYR A 67 7.09 6.23 19.79
C TYR A 67 8.43 5.51 19.74
N HIS A 68 9.10 5.39 20.88
CA HIS A 68 10.20 4.45 21.05
C HIS A 68 9.73 3.02 20.75
N HIS A 69 10.54 2.22 20.06
CA HIS A 69 10.09 0.94 19.47
C HIS A 69 9.44 -0.01 20.50
N LEU A 70 10.07 -0.23 21.67
CA LEU A 70 9.51 -1.08 22.73
C LEU A 70 8.20 -0.53 23.31
N PHE A 71 8.07 0.79 23.35
CA PHE A 71 6.86 1.43 23.86
C PHE A 71 5.72 1.27 22.85
N ALA A 72 6.00 1.44 21.56
CA ALA A 72 5.04 1.19 20.49
C ALA A 72 4.56 -0.27 20.48
N GLU A 73 5.47 -1.24 20.67
CA GLU A 73 5.13 -2.66 20.76
C GLU A 73 4.21 -2.96 21.94
N LEU A 74 4.54 -2.42 23.12
CA LEU A 74 3.71 -2.55 24.31
C LEU A 74 2.29 -1.99 24.08
N LEU A 75 2.19 -0.80 23.50
CA LEU A 75 0.91 -0.14 23.23
C LEU A 75 0.07 -0.93 22.23
N ARG A 76 0.67 -1.45 21.16
CA ARG A 76 -0.02 -2.29 20.17
C ARG A 76 -0.55 -3.57 20.79
N HIS A 77 0.24 -4.23 21.63
CA HIS A 77 -0.19 -5.44 22.33
C HIS A 77 -1.39 -5.15 23.23
N ARG A 78 -1.37 -4.04 23.98
CA ARG A 78 -2.49 -3.62 24.82
C ARG A 78 -3.73 -3.24 24.02
N LEU A 79 -3.57 -2.53 22.90
CA LEU A 79 -4.69 -2.19 22.02
C LEU A 79 -5.40 -3.46 21.54
N ALA A 80 -4.63 -4.47 21.11
CA ALA A 80 -5.17 -5.76 20.69
C ALA A 80 -5.95 -6.44 21.82
N GLN A 81 -5.36 -6.55 23.02
CA GLN A 81 -6.02 -7.15 24.18
C GLN A 81 -7.31 -6.43 24.59
N GLN A 82 -7.32 -5.10 24.55
CA GLN A 82 -8.51 -4.32 24.90
C GLN A 82 -9.65 -4.56 23.91
N LEU A 83 -9.35 -4.59 22.61
CA LEU A 83 -10.38 -4.78 21.59
C LEU A 83 -10.88 -6.22 21.53
N GLU A 84 -10.04 -7.20 21.84
CA GLU A 84 -10.47 -8.59 22.06
C GLU A 84 -11.45 -8.69 23.23
N ALA A 85 -11.16 -8.03 24.35
CA ALA A 85 -12.04 -8.02 25.53
C ALA A 85 -13.38 -7.30 25.28
N ASP A 86 -13.34 -6.20 24.52
CA ASP A 86 -14.53 -5.40 24.17
C ASP A 86 -15.35 -6.02 23.02
N GLY A 87 -14.87 -7.12 22.39
CA GLY A 87 -15.52 -7.75 21.24
C GLY A 87 -15.52 -6.89 19.97
N THR A 88 -14.63 -5.90 19.90
CA THR A 88 -14.56 -4.89 18.82
C THR A 88 -13.28 -5.06 17.99
N ALA A 89 -13.06 -6.27 17.46
CA ALA A 89 -11.95 -6.55 16.56
C ALA A 89 -11.89 -5.57 15.36
N ASP A 90 -13.05 -5.08 14.90
CA ASP A 90 -13.19 -4.06 13.84
C ASP A 90 -12.58 -2.69 14.21
N GLY A 91 -12.29 -2.45 15.49
CA GLY A 91 -11.75 -1.19 15.99
C GLY A 91 -10.33 -0.89 15.49
N VAL A 92 -9.44 -1.89 15.42
CA VAL A 92 -8.07 -1.67 14.90
C VAL A 92 -8.11 -1.36 13.41
N ALA A 93 -8.91 -2.11 12.66
CA ALA A 93 -9.08 -1.92 11.23
C ALA A 93 -9.58 -0.50 10.91
N LEU A 94 -10.52 0.03 11.70
CA LEU A 94 -10.99 1.41 11.56
C LEU A 94 -9.87 2.44 11.70
N TYR A 95 -8.98 2.29 12.69
CA TYR A 95 -7.85 3.21 12.87
C TYR A 95 -6.87 3.13 11.70
N HIS A 96 -6.63 1.92 11.17
CA HIS A 96 -5.83 1.76 9.96
C HIS A 96 -6.49 2.40 8.73
N VAL A 97 -7.81 2.26 8.55
CA VAL A 97 -8.55 2.93 7.48
C VAL A 97 -8.40 4.44 7.55
N ARG A 98 -8.61 5.04 8.74
CA ARG A 98 -8.47 6.49 8.95
C ARG A 98 -7.04 6.99 8.67
N ALA A 99 -6.04 6.26 9.16
CA ALA A 99 -4.64 6.58 8.90
C ALA A 99 -4.34 6.50 7.40
N GLY A 100 -4.80 5.43 6.73
CA GLY A 100 -4.61 5.23 5.30
C GLY A 100 -5.23 6.34 4.45
N ASP A 101 -6.46 6.76 4.79
CA ASP A 101 -7.14 7.87 4.12
C ASP A 101 -6.37 9.19 4.26
N TRP A 102 -5.87 9.48 5.46
CA TRP A 102 -5.04 10.66 5.68
C TRP A 102 -3.73 10.61 4.90
N PHE A 103 -3.04 9.46 4.90
CA PHE A 103 -1.79 9.30 4.15
C PHE A 103 -2.00 9.47 2.64
N ALA A 104 -3.05 8.87 2.08
CA ALA A 104 -3.39 9.01 0.67
C ALA A 104 -3.70 10.48 0.31
N ALA A 105 -4.47 11.18 1.14
CA ALA A 105 -4.79 12.60 0.93
C ALA A 105 -3.54 13.51 0.97
N ASN A 106 -2.47 13.09 1.64
CA ASN A 106 -1.20 13.81 1.74
C ASN A 106 -0.13 13.32 0.75
N GLY A 107 -0.46 12.42 -0.18
CA GLY A 107 0.47 11.90 -1.19
C GLY A 107 1.49 10.90 -0.65
N LEU A 108 1.23 10.30 0.52
CA LEU A 108 2.09 9.31 1.18
C LEU A 108 1.56 7.89 0.91
N GLU A 109 1.63 7.48 -0.36
CA GLU A 109 0.93 6.29 -0.88
C GLU A 109 1.44 4.97 -0.31
N LEU A 110 2.74 4.86 -0.01
CA LEU A 110 3.31 3.65 0.56
C LEU A 110 2.78 3.40 1.98
N GLU A 111 2.69 4.45 2.79
CA GLU A 111 2.06 4.39 4.11
C GLU A 111 0.57 4.09 4.01
N ALA A 112 -0.13 4.73 3.07
CA ALA A 112 -1.54 4.43 2.81
C ALA A 112 -1.75 2.94 2.47
N PHE A 113 -0.89 2.40 1.61
CA PHE A 113 -0.88 0.98 1.25
C PHE A 113 -0.63 0.06 2.46
N HIS A 114 0.39 0.35 3.29
CA HIS A 114 0.65 -0.44 4.49
C HIS A 114 -0.54 -0.45 5.46
N HIS A 115 -1.22 0.69 5.61
CA HIS A 115 -2.42 0.79 6.43
C HIS A 115 -3.61 0.03 5.82
N ALA A 116 -3.78 0.06 4.49
CA ALA A 116 -4.82 -0.74 3.82
C ALA A 116 -4.61 -2.26 4.02
N ILE A 117 -3.38 -2.74 3.92
CA ILE A 117 -3.04 -4.15 4.19
C ILE A 117 -3.35 -4.52 5.65
N ALA A 118 -2.93 -3.67 6.59
CA ALA A 118 -3.15 -3.91 8.01
C ALA A 118 -4.64 -3.86 8.41
N ALA A 119 -5.47 -3.13 7.65
CA ALA A 119 -6.92 -3.14 7.78
C ALA A 119 -7.59 -4.34 7.07
N HIS A 120 -6.84 -5.18 6.36
CA HIS A 120 -7.36 -6.22 5.47
C HIS A 120 -8.31 -5.70 4.36
N ASP A 121 -8.17 -4.42 3.98
CA ASP A 121 -8.99 -3.78 2.95
C ASP A 121 -8.30 -3.89 1.57
N ILE A 122 -8.65 -4.96 0.85
CA ILE A 122 -8.08 -5.29 -0.46
C ILE A 122 -8.37 -4.18 -1.48
N ASP A 123 -9.58 -3.63 -1.48
CA ASP A 123 -9.97 -2.59 -2.45
C ASP A 123 -9.18 -1.30 -2.23
N ARG A 124 -8.93 -0.90 -0.99
CA ARG A 124 -8.04 0.23 -0.67
C ARG A 124 -6.61 -0.04 -1.11
N ALA A 125 -6.09 -1.23 -0.86
CA ALA A 125 -4.75 -1.61 -1.27
C ALA A 125 -4.59 -1.55 -2.80
N ILE A 126 -5.58 -2.06 -3.54
CA ILE A 126 -5.65 -1.96 -5.00
C ILE A 126 -5.66 -0.49 -5.45
N ARG A 127 -6.49 0.37 -4.84
CA ARG A 127 -6.53 1.80 -5.21
C ARG A 127 -5.20 2.51 -4.99
N CYS A 128 -4.43 2.15 -3.96
CA CYS A 128 -3.10 2.71 -3.73
C CYS A 128 -2.11 2.28 -4.84
N ILE A 129 -2.24 1.04 -5.34
CA ILE A 129 -1.39 0.48 -6.40
C ILE A 129 -1.78 1.01 -7.79
N ASP A 130 -3.07 1.08 -8.11
CA ASP A 130 -3.59 1.46 -9.43
C ASP A 130 -3.83 2.96 -9.60
N GLY A 131 -3.86 3.73 -8.50
CA GLY A 131 -4.10 5.17 -8.52
C GLY A 131 -2.98 5.96 -9.21
N LYS A 132 -3.16 7.28 -9.31
CA LYS A 132 -2.16 8.22 -9.84
C LYS A 132 -0.83 8.24 -9.05
N GLY A 133 -0.81 7.63 -7.87
CA GLY A 133 0.15 7.93 -6.81
C GLY A 133 1.39 7.04 -6.75
N MET A 134 1.33 5.78 -7.19
CA MET A 134 2.46 4.87 -6.99
C MET A 134 2.98 4.22 -8.28
N PRO A 135 3.88 4.90 -9.00
CA PRO A 135 4.80 4.20 -9.87
C PRO A 135 5.65 3.27 -8.99
N LEU A 136 5.42 1.95 -9.12
CA LEU A 136 6.20 0.90 -8.44
C LEU A 136 7.73 1.09 -8.55
N GLN A 137 8.19 1.89 -9.52
CA GLN A 137 9.57 2.27 -9.77
C GLN A 137 10.25 3.08 -8.64
N PHE A 138 9.50 3.61 -7.67
CA PHE A 138 10.10 4.23 -6.49
C PHE A 138 10.60 3.13 -5.53
N ARG A 139 11.94 3.05 -5.41
CA ARG A 139 12.70 2.07 -4.62
C ARG A 139 12.18 1.96 -3.19
N GLY A 140 11.25 1.03 -2.98
CA GLY A 140 10.62 0.78 -1.67
C GLY A 140 9.27 0.08 -1.77
N GLY A 141 8.51 0.28 -2.85
CA GLY A 141 7.17 -0.31 -2.99
C GLY A 141 7.12 -1.78 -3.43
N ALA A 142 8.03 -2.19 -4.32
CA ALA A 142 7.95 -3.51 -4.95
C ALA A 142 8.03 -4.69 -3.97
N VAL A 143 8.89 -4.61 -2.94
CA VAL A 143 9.07 -5.70 -1.97
C VAL A 143 7.87 -5.86 -1.04
N PRO A 144 7.37 -4.80 -0.35
CA PRO A 144 6.13 -4.88 0.42
C PRO A 144 4.94 -5.38 -0.39
N ILE A 145 4.77 -4.88 -1.62
CA ILE A 145 3.68 -5.30 -2.52
C ILE A 145 3.80 -6.78 -2.85
N LEU A 146 4.99 -7.28 -3.22
CA LEU A 146 5.18 -8.70 -3.52
C LEU A 146 4.93 -9.61 -2.31
N ASN A 147 5.37 -9.20 -1.11
CA ASN A 147 5.13 -9.98 0.10
C ASN A 147 3.63 -10.04 0.43
N TRP A 148 2.92 -8.93 0.26
CA TRP A 148 1.48 -8.89 0.39
C TRP A 148 0.78 -9.78 -0.65
N LEU A 149 1.11 -9.64 -1.93
CA LEU A 149 0.53 -10.46 -3.00
C LEU A 149 0.73 -11.96 -2.77
N LYS A 150 1.91 -12.36 -2.29
CA LYS A 150 2.22 -13.75 -1.90
C LYS A 150 1.40 -14.26 -0.72
N SER A 151 0.93 -13.36 0.15
CA SER A 151 0.11 -13.72 1.31
C SER A 151 -1.38 -13.90 0.98
N LEU A 152 -1.83 -13.43 -0.19
CA LEU A 152 -3.23 -13.50 -0.58
C LEU A 152 -3.62 -14.89 -1.08
N PRO A 153 -4.83 -15.38 -0.74
CA PRO A 153 -5.38 -16.58 -1.36
C PRO A 153 -5.56 -16.39 -2.87
N THR A 154 -5.35 -17.45 -3.66
CA THR A 154 -5.54 -17.43 -5.12
C THR A 154 -6.94 -16.93 -5.51
N ALA A 155 -7.98 -17.28 -4.75
CA ALA A 155 -9.35 -16.81 -5.00
C ALA A 155 -9.48 -15.27 -4.98
N VAL A 156 -8.71 -14.57 -4.13
CA VAL A 156 -8.69 -13.10 -4.10
C VAL A 156 -7.95 -12.54 -5.31
N LEU A 157 -6.85 -13.18 -5.71
CA LEU A 157 -6.09 -12.78 -6.90
C LEU A 157 -6.91 -12.96 -8.18
N ASP A 158 -7.66 -14.05 -8.28
CA ASP A 158 -8.53 -14.35 -9.43
C ASP A 158 -9.74 -13.41 -9.48
N ALA A 159 -10.29 -13.01 -8.32
CA ALA A 159 -11.35 -12.01 -8.26
C ALA A 159 -10.88 -10.60 -8.68
N HIS A 160 -9.58 -10.31 -8.57
CA HIS A 160 -8.99 -9.02 -8.92
C HIS A 160 -7.76 -9.20 -9.83
N PRO A 161 -7.95 -9.38 -11.17
CA PRO A 161 -6.87 -9.69 -12.11
C PRO A 161 -5.71 -8.69 -12.12
N VAL A 162 -5.97 -7.45 -11.69
CA VAL A 162 -4.95 -6.41 -11.55
C VAL A 162 -3.86 -6.76 -10.53
N LEU A 163 -4.17 -7.60 -9.54
CA LEU A 163 -3.20 -8.10 -8.57
C LEU A 163 -2.16 -9.02 -9.22
N TRP A 164 -2.57 -9.89 -10.15
CA TRP A 164 -1.68 -10.72 -10.94
C TRP A 164 -0.76 -9.89 -11.83
N ILE A 165 -1.30 -8.86 -12.48
CA ILE A 165 -0.56 -7.91 -13.32
C ILE A 165 0.46 -7.14 -12.47
N THR A 166 0.05 -6.67 -11.30
CA THR A 166 0.93 -5.98 -10.35
C THR A 166 2.06 -6.90 -9.90
N TRP A 167 1.76 -8.18 -9.64
CA TRP A 167 2.76 -9.18 -9.29
C TRP A 167 3.81 -9.33 -10.40
N GLY A 168 3.38 -9.57 -11.64
CA GLY A 168 4.28 -9.69 -12.79
C GLY A 168 5.13 -8.43 -12.99
N SER A 169 4.52 -7.26 -12.86
CA SER A 169 5.22 -5.96 -12.95
C SER A 169 6.27 -5.79 -11.85
N ALA A 170 5.94 -6.14 -10.61
CA ALA A 170 6.86 -6.03 -9.48
C ALA A 170 8.03 -7.02 -9.60
N LEU A 171 7.82 -8.23 -10.13
CA LEU A 171 8.89 -9.18 -10.45
C LEU A 171 9.87 -8.58 -11.48
N LEU A 172 9.34 -8.04 -12.60
CA LEU A 172 10.16 -7.39 -13.63
C LEU A 172 10.97 -6.21 -13.07
N MET A 173 10.37 -5.39 -12.19
CA MET A 173 11.08 -4.28 -11.54
C MET A 173 12.22 -4.73 -10.63
N LEU A 174 12.09 -5.91 -10.01
CA LEU A 174 13.18 -6.53 -9.24
C LEU A 174 14.16 -7.32 -10.12
N GLY A 175 14.04 -7.26 -11.46
CA GLY A 175 14.87 -8.00 -12.40
C GLY A 175 14.58 -9.51 -12.44
N GLN A 176 13.45 -9.94 -11.86
CA GLN A 176 13.03 -11.35 -11.85
C GLN A 176 12.12 -11.61 -13.06
N VAL A 177 12.64 -12.33 -14.05
CA VAL A 177 11.86 -12.75 -15.22
C VAL A 177 11.14 -14.08 -14.97
N VAL A 178 11.69 -14.91 -14.09
CA VAL A 178 11.10 -16.21 -13.72
C VAL A 178 9.76 -15.99 -13.02
N GLY A 179 8.74 -16.72 -13.48
CA GLY A 179 7.37 -16.66 -12.94
C GLY A 179 6.52 -15.52 -13.49
N VAL A 180 7.09 -14.57 -14.25
CA VAL A 180 6.32 -13.45 -14.83
C VAL A 180 5.23 -13.94 -15.78
N GLU A 181 5.55 -14.89 -16.66
CA GLU A 181 4.57 -15.44 -17.61
C GLU A 181 3.45 -16.21 -16.89
N GLU A 182 3.76 -16.91 -15.80
CA GLU A 182 2.74 -17.57 -14.98
C GLU A 182 1.73 -16.56 -14.42
N LYS A 183 2.19 -15.39 -13.95
CA LYS A 183 1.30 -14.32 -13.46
C LYS A 183 0.53 -13.65 -14.58
N ALA A 184 1.16 -13.45 -15.74
CA ALA A 184 0.48 -12.92 -16.93
C ALA A 184 -0.63 -13.86 -17.42
N ALA A 185 -0.37 -15.17 -17.46
CA ALA A 185 -1.34 -16.18 -17.84
C ALA A 185 -2.50 -16.28 -16.83
N ALA A 186 -2.22 -16.21 -15.52
CA ALA A 186 -3.25 -16.18 -14.48
C ALA A 186 -4.17 -14.95 -14.61
N ALA A 187 -3.59 -13.77 -14.86
CA ALA A 187 -4.37 -12.55 -15.12
C ALA A 187 -5.27 -12.69 -16.36
N GLU A 188 -4.75 -13.28 -17.44
CA GLU A 188 -5.50 -13.50 -18.68
C GLU A 188 -6.63 -14.52 -18.49
N ALA A 189 -6.38 -15.60 -17.73
CA ALA A 189 -7.41 -16.59 -17.39
C ALA A 189 -8.54 -15.97 -16.55
N ALA A 190 -8.21 -15.13 -15.57
CA ALA A 190 -9.19 -14.43 -14.74
C ALA A 190 -10.03 -13.40 -15.54
N LEU A 191 -9.52 -12.95 -16.70
CA LEU A 191 -10.23 -12.04 -17.61
C LEU A 191 -10.98 -12.76 -18.74
N HIS A 192 -10.90 -14.09 -18.86
CA HIS A 192 -11.41 -14.84 -20.02
C HIS A 192 -12.89 -14.57 -20.31
N ASP A 193 -13.73 -14.61 -19.27
CA ASP A 193 -15.19 -14.41 -19.36
C ASP A 193 -15.61 -12.97 -19.00
N ALA A 194 -14.66 -12.07 -18.77
CA ALA A 194 -14.93 -10.71 -18.34
C ALA A 194 -15.40 -9.83 -19.52
N PRO A 195 -16.36 -8.92 -19.31
CA PRO A 195 -16.84 -8.04 -20.38
C PRO A 195 -15.73 -7.09 -20.84
N LEU A 196 -15.61 -6.87 -22.15
CA LEU A 196 -14.65 -5.93 -22.75
C LEU A 196 -15.07 -4.47 -22.53
N ASN A 197 -15.00 -4.00 -21.30
CA ASN A 197 -15.11 -2.58 -20.94
C ASN A 197 -13.73 -1.90 -20.95
N ASP A 198 -13.70 -0.57 -20.81
CA ASP A 198 -12.45 0.20 -20.84
C ASP A 198 -11.44 -0.24 -19.76
N HIS A 199 -11.92 -0.67 -18.60
CA HIS A 199 -11.06 -1.16 -17.52
C HIS A 199 -10.37 -2.48 -17.90
N ASN A 200 -11.14 -3.48 -18.33
CA ASN A 200 -10.62 -4.79 -18.71
C ASN A 200 -9.74 -4.72 -19.96
N ARG A 201 -10.06 -3.81 -20.90
CA ARG A 201 -9.17 -3.50 -22.03
C ARG A 201 -7.82 -2.99 -21.53
N ASP A 202 -7.78 -2.06 -20.60
CA ASP A 202 -6.52 -1.57 -20.04
C ASP A 202 -5.70 -2.70 -19.39
N LEU A 203 -6.35 -3.59 -18.63
CA LEU A 203 -5.68 -4.75 -18.02
C LEU A 203 -5.07 -5.69 -19.07
N ILE A 204 -5.77 -5.97 -20.17
CA ILE A 204 -5.23 -6.73 -21.31
C ILE A 204 -3.98 -6.03 -21.89
N GLY A 205 -4.03 -4.70 -22.00
CA GLY A 205 -2.89 -3.89 -22.44
C GLY A 205 -1.69 -4.00 -21.49
N ARG A 206 -1.92 -3.98 -20.18
CA ARG A 206 -0.88 -4.13 -19.15
C ARG A 206 -0.26 -5.53 -19.16
N ILE A 207 -1.06 -6.59 -19.35
CA ILE A 207 -0.55 -7.96 -19.54
C ILE A 207 0.39 -8.03 -20.75
N ALA A 208 -0.03 -7.48 -21.88
CA ALA A 208 0.80 -7.43 -23.08
C ALA A 208 2.09 -6.61 -22.87
N SER A 209 2.04 -5.54 -22.07
CA SER A 209 3.23 -4.75 -21.72
C SER A 209 4.25 -5.55 -20.90
N ILE A 210 3.79 -6.34 -19.92
CA ILE A 210 4.63 -7.25 -19.15
C ILE A 210 5.32 -8.26 -20.08
N ARG A 211 4.55 -8.90 -20.97
CA ARG A 211 5.09 -9.86 -21.96
C ARG A 211 6.08 -9.22 -22.94
N THR A 212 5.86 -7.96 -23.33
CA THR A 212 6.82 -7.21 -24.15
C THR A 212 8.17 -7.09 -23.43
N THR A 213 8.16 -6.74 -22.15
CA THR A 213 9.38 -6.64 -21.34
C THR A 213 10.10 -7.99 -21.23
N VAL A 214 9.35 -9.08 -21.03
CA VAL A 214 9.92 -10.44 -21.03
C VAL A 214 10.59 -10.76 -22.38
N ALA A 215 9.92 -10.48 -23.49
CA ALA A 215 10.47 -10.72 -24.83
C ALA A 215 11.77 -9.91 -25.08
N VAL A 216 11.83 -8.65 -24.62
CA VAL A 216 13.07 -7.84 -24.64
C VAL A 216 14.20 -8.53 -23.88
N THR A 217 13.94 -9.04 -22.67
CA THR A 217 14.99 -9.74 -21.89
C THR A 217 15.47 -11.03 -22.54
N GLN A 218 14.63 -11.66 -23.36
CA GLN A 218 14.94 -12.90 -24.07
C GLN A 218 15.49 -12.68 -25.48
N HIS A 219 15.54 -11.42 -25.96
CA HIS A 219 15.89 -11.07 -27.34
C HIS A 219 14.96 -11.71 -28.39
N ASP A 220 13.69 -11.92 -28.05
CA ASP A 220 12.67 -12.44 -28.95
C ASP A 220 11.99 -11.29 -29.72
N VAL A 221 12.52 -10.99 -30.92
CA VAL A 221 12.07 -9.87 -31.76
C VAL A 221 10.60 -10.02 -32.17
N ASP A 222 10.17 -11.22 -32.56
CA ASP A 222 8.79 -11.48 -32.96
C ASP A 222 7.83 -11.27 -31.78
N GLY A 223 8.21 -11.75 -30.60
CA GLY A 223 7.49 -11.52 -29.34
C GLY A 223 7.40 -10.04 -28.97
N ILE A 224 8.48 -9.27 -29.11
CA ILE A 224 8.49 -7.83 -28.85
C ILE A 224 7.47 -7.12 -29.74
N ILE A 225 7.47 -7.39 -31.05
CA ILE A 225 6.55 -6.76 -32.00
C ILE A 225 5.09 -7.14 -31.70
N ALA A 226 4.80 -8.43 -31.53
CA ALA A 226 3.45 -8.90 -31.29
C ALA A 226 2.86 -8.35 -29.97
N HIS A 227 3.62 -8.40 -28.89
CA HIS A 227 3.16 -7.94 -27.58
C HIS A 227 3.10 -6.42 -27.46
N SER A 228 4.03 -5.68 -28.07
CA SER A 228 4.01 -4.21 -28.06
C SER A 228 2.79 -3.65 -28.81
N GLN A 229 2.46 -4.21 -29.98
CA GLN A 229 1.28 -3.82 -30.74
C GLN A 229 -0.02 -4.10 -29.98
N ARG A 230 -0.12 -5.29 -29.36
CA ARG A 230 -1.27 -5.63 -28.51
C ARG A 230 -1.36 -4.66 -27.32
N ALA A 231 -0.25 -4.37 -26.65
CA ALA A 231 -0.24 -3.40 -25.55
C ALA A 231 -0.74 -2.02 -26.01
N LEU A 232 -0.22 -1.47 -27.11
CA LEU A 232 -0.62 -0.14 -27.61
C LEU A 232 -2.08 -0.06 -28.06
N THR A 233 -2.66 -1.18 -28.50
CA THR A 233 -4.07 -1.29 -28.92
C THR A 233 -5.04 -1.22 -27.74
N TYR A 234 -4.64 -1.77 -26.60
CA TYR A 234 -5.53 -1.99 -25.45
C TYR A 234 -5.25 -1.05 -24.26
N LEU A 235 -4.01 -0.59 -24.08
CA LEU A 235 -3.63 0.37 -23.03
C LEU A 235 -4.38 1.69 -23.21
N ARG A 236 -4.86 2.26 -22.09
CA ARG A 236 -5.49 3.57 -22.12
C ARG A 236 -4.52 4.66 -22.60
N PRO A 237 -5.02 5.67 -23.36
CA PRO A 237 -4.18 6.74 -23.89
C PRO A 237 -3.44 7.56 -22.83
N ASP A 238 -4.00 7.67 -21.63
CA ASP A 238 -3.45 8.40 -20.49
C ASP A 238 -2.37 7.64 -19.71
N ASN A 239 -2.18 6.35 -19.99
CA ASN A 239 -1.11 5.53 -19.42
C ASN A 239 0.24 5.79 -20.11
N LEU A 240 0.65 7.07 -20.12
CA LEU A 240 1.83 7.57 -20.84
C LEU A 240 3.13 6.85 -20.46
N PRO A 241 3.43 6.54 -19.18
CA PRO A 241 4.68 5.88 -18.81
C PRO A 241 4.82 4.49 -19.42
N VAL A 242 3.75 3.68 -19.38
CA VAL A 242 3.75 2.32 -19.93
C VAL A 242 3.77 2.38 -21.46
N ARG A 243 3.02 3.31 -22.08
CA ARG A 243 3.07 3.46 -23.54
C ARG A 243 4.44 3.91 -24.05
N ALA A 244 5.14 4.78 -23.31
CA ALA A 244 6.48 5.22 -23.65
C ALA A 244 7.51 4.08 -23.60
N SER A 245 7.46 3.22 -22.57
CA SER A 245 8.36 2.06 -22.48
C SER A 245 8.12 1.06 -23.61
N ILE A 246 6.86 0.86 -24.01
CA ILE A 246 6.50 -0.04 -25.11
C ILE A 246 6.94 0.50 -26.47
N ASN A 247 6.75 1.80 -26.72
CA ASN A 247 7.27 2.43 -27.95
C ASN A 247 8.80 2.34 -28.02
N TRP A 248 9.50 2.50 -26.89
CA TRP A 248 10.95 2.30 -26.84
C TRP A 248 11.34 0.85 -27.14
N ALA A 249 10.67 -0.13 -26.54
CA ALA A 249 10.94 -1.55 -26.80
C ALA A 249 10.74 -1.91 -28.28
N GLN A 250 9.67 -1.40 -28.90
CA GLN A 250 9.38 -1.63 -30.31
C GLN A 250 10.41 -0.97 -31.25
N GLY A 251 10.97 0.18 -30.87
CA GLY A 251 11.98 0.87 -31.67
C GLY A 251 13.39 0.26 -31.58
N ASN A 252 13.63 -0.65 -30.63
CA ASN A 252 14.92 -1.35 -30.43
C ASN A 252 14.85 -2.86 -30.76
N ALA A 253 13.73 -3.33 -31.32
CA ALA A 253 13.55 -4.70 -31.82
C ALA A 253 14.13 -4.82 -33.24
#